data_AF-A0AAE3C4N1-F1
#
_entry.id   AF-A0AAE3C4N1-F1
#
_cell.length_a   1.000
_cell.length_b   1.000
_cell.length_c   1.000
_cell.angle_alpha   90.00
_cell.angle_beta   90.00
_cell.angle_gamma   90.00
#
_symmetry.space_group_name_H-M   'P 1'
#
loop_
_entity.id
_entity.type
_entity.pdbx_description
1 polymer ?
#
loop_
_entity_poly.entity_id
_entity_poly.type
_entity_poly.pdbx_seq_one_letter_code
_entity_poly.pdbx_strand_id
1 'polypeptide(L)'
;MSSDVVMEKFFKCELNPAFMLFSVKFTADKIVEIFGPVYKRFIVKYALNFESEMLDEEPPDGIEDLEQLNNYLLSKLEKYPKSYCAIVYGMSKADQLLQGGSGTARTASFVILRRILEDSGVLNQFIGSTDDLYEALVKTEELFVSMNAGLPGGVKFQKMIDGKVRLTIRDCPFVDACEKMRFEGLWRPDGTPECYALTRSVVIAEIVTGKKFDYRVEDINPPENCSGYVNPII
;
A
#
# COMPACT_ATOMS: atom_id res chain seq x y z
N MET A 1 28.95 11.73 0.77
CA MET A 1 27.99 10.65 1.09
C MET A 1 27.76 10.73 2.58
N SER A 2 26.62 11.26 3.02
CA SER A 2 26.47 11.72 4.41
C SER A 2 26.38 10.58 5.40
N SER A 3 27.00 10.80 6.55
CA SER A 3 27.25 9.92 7.68
C SER A 3 26.04 9.71 8.59
N ASP A 4 24.81 9.82 8.06
CA ASP A 4 23.60 9.94 8.88
C ASP A 4 22.82 8.63 9.03
N VAL A 5 23.26 7.57 8.35
CA VAL A 5 22.68 6.22 8.46
C VAL A 5 23.38 5.46 9.59
N VAL A 6 22.60 5.07 10.60
CA VAL A 6 23.08 4.32 11.77
C VAL A 6 23.02 2.82 11.49
N MET A 7 21.95 2.36 10.86
CA MET A 7 21.72 0.95 10.53
C MET A 7 20.94 0.83 9.22
N GLU A 8 21.13 -0.27 8.50
CA GLU A 8 20.30 -0.59 7.35
C GLU A 8 20.03 -2.08 7.21
N LYS A 9 18.91 -2.39 6.56
CA LYS A 9 18.55 -3.76 6.20
C LYS A 9 17.80 -3.77 4.87
N PHE A 10 18.11 -4.78 4.07
CA PHE A 10 17.48 -4.99 2.76
C PHE A 10 16.63 -6.26 2.78
N PHE A 11 15.46 -6.16 2.18
CA PHE A 11 14.49 -7.24 1.99
C PHE A 11 14.19 -7.39 0.51
N LYS A 12 13.96 -8.63 0.09
CA LYS A 12 13.50 -8.95 -1.25
C LYS A 12 12.38 -9.97 -1.17
N CYS A 13 11.27 -9.70 -1.84
CA CYS A 13 10.15 -10.62 -1.95
C CYS A 13 9.76 -10.74 -3.43
N GLU A 14 9.46 -11.97 -3.87
CA GLU A 14 8.98 -12.18 -5.23
C GLU A 14 7.53 -11.72 -5.37
N LEU A 15 7.21 -11.18 -6.55
CA LEU A 15 5.86 -10.77 -6.87
C LEU A 15 5.02 -11.99 -7.25
N ASN A 16 3.95 -12.25 -6.51
CA ASN A 16 2.87 -13.13 -6.93
C ASN A 16 1.63 -12.29 -7.26
N PRO A 17 1.31 -12.07 -8.56
CA PRO A 17 0.19 -11.24 -8.99
C PRO A 17 -1.16 -11.63 -8.39
N ALA A 18 -1.46 -12.92 -8.34
CA ALA A 18 -2.74 -13.42 -7.82
C ALA A 18 -2.87 -13.16 -6.32
N PHE A 19 -1.79 -13.38 -5.56
CA PHE A 19 -1.74 -13.08 -4.13
C PHE A 19 -1.87 -11.56 -3.86
N MET A 20 -1.21 -10.73 -4.68
CA MET A 20 -1.33 -9.28 -4.57
C MET A 20 -2.76 -8.80 -4.85
N LEU A 21 -3.38 -9.33 -5.90
CA LEU A 21 -4.76 -9.00 -6.24
C LEU A 21 -5.71 -9.40 -5.12
N PHE A 22 -5.57 -10.62 -4.57
CA PHE A 22 -6.32 -11.07 -3.41
C PHE A 22 -6.13 -10.13 -2.21
N SER A 23 -4.89 -9.75 -1.90
CA SER A 23 -4.56 -8.89 -0.75
C SER A 23 -5.14 -7.48 -0.88
N VAL A 24 -5.07 -6.89 -2.07
CA VAL A 24 -5.64 -5.57 -2.34
C VAL A 24 -7.18 -5.63 -2.35
N LYS A 25 -7.78 -6.68 -2.91
CA LYS A 25 -9.24 -6.89 -2.85
C LYS A 25 -9.72 -7.04 -1.41
N PHE A 26 -9.04 -7.85 -0.60
CA PHE A 26 -9.35 -7.98 0.83
C PHE A 26 -9.31 -6.62 1.54
N THR A 27 -8.33 -5.79 1.20
CA THR A 27 -8.24 -4.42 1.71
C THR A 27 -9.46 -3.58 1.29
N ALA A 28 -9.83 -3.63 0.01
CA ALA A 28 -10.99 -2.94 -0.53
C ALA A 28 -12.32 -3.38 0.13
N ASP A 29 -12.53 -4.68 0.35
CA ASP A 29 -13.72 -5.21 1.03
C ASP A 29 -13.87 -4.61 2.43
N LYS A 30 -12.78 -4.51 3.18
CA LYS A 30 -12.78 -3.96 4.55
C LYS A 30 -12.99 -2.45 4.59
N ILE A 31 -12.45 -1.72 3.61
CA ILE A 31 -12.76 -0.31 3.43
C ILE A 31 -14.26 -0.13 3.13
N VAL A 32 -14.83 -0.98 2.28
CA VAL A 32 -16.26 -0.97 1.94
C VAL A 32 -17.15 -1.29 3.15
N GLU A 33 -16.73 -2.17 4.07
CA GLU A 33 -17.44 -2.40 5.34
C GLU A 33 -17.58 -1.10 6.18
N ILE A 34 -16.61 -0.19 6.08
CA ILE A 34 -16.58 1.07 6.83
C ILE A 34 -17.36 2.18 6.12
N PHE A 35 -17.12 2.37 4.81
CA PHE A 35 -17.67 3.49 4.05
C PHE A 35 -18.95 3.16 3.26
N GLY A 36 -19.31 1.87 3.20
CA GLY A 36 -20.56 1.41 2.63
C GLY A 36 -20.60 1.31 1.10
N PRO A 37 -21.80 1.08 0.52
CA PRO A 37 -21.96 0.68 -0.88
C PRO A 37 -21.62 1.77 -1.90
N VAL A 38 -21.66 3.05 -1.52
CA VAL A 38 -21.27 4.15 -2.42
C VAL A 38 -19.77 4.08 -2.73
N TYR A 39 -18.95 3.83 -1.70
CA TYR A 39 -17.51 3.64 -1.86
C TYR A 39 -17.21 2.45 -2.77
N LYS A 40 -17.89 1.30 -2.55
CA LYS A 40 -17.78 0.10 -3.39
C LYS A 40 -18.01 0.41 -4.87
N ARG A 41 -19.10 1.12 -5.19
CA ARG A 41 -19.43 1.47 -6.59
C ARG A 41 -18.34 2.31 -7.25
N PHE A 42 -17.71 3.23 -6.52
CA PHE A 42 -16.60 4.01 -7.05
C PHE A 42 -15.35 3.16 -7.27
N ILE A 43 -14.96 2.29 -6.33
CA ILE A 43 -13.83 1.37 -6.56
C ILE A 43 -14.07 0.56 -7.83
N VAL A 44 -15.23 -0.10 -7.95
CA VAL A 44 -15.56 -0.96 -9.09
C VAL A 44 -15.47 -0.19 -10.40
N LYS A 45 -16.15 0.97 -10.48
CA LYS A 45 -16.15 1.80 -11.68
C LYS A 45 -14.75 2.22 -12.11
N TYR A 46 -13.95 2.75 -11.18
CA TYR A 46 -12.64 3.32 -11.53
C TYR A 46 -11.57 2.25 -11.74
N ALA A 47 -11.66 1.11 -11.05
CA ALA A 47 -10.81 -0.04 -11.31
C ALA A 47 -11.07 -0.64 -12.69
N LEU A 48 -12.33 -0.82 -13.08
CA LEU A 48 -12.67 -1.31 -14.44
C LEU A 48 -12.12 -0.38 -15.51
N ASN A 49 -12.38 0.92 -15.40
CA ASN A 49 -11.89 1.89 -16.37
C ASN A 49 -10.36 1.89 -16.47
N PHE A 50 -9.65 1.78 -15.34
CA PHE A 50 -8.20 1.68 -15.31
C PHE A 50 -7.70 0.42 -16.03
N GLU A 51 -8.25 -0.74 -15.67
CA GLU A 51 -7.82 -2.03 -16.24
C GLU A 51 -8.05 -2.05 -17.76
N SER A 52 -9.22 -1.59 -18.19
CA SER A 52 -9.59 -1.55 -19.60
C SER A 52 -8.72 -0.58 -20.40
N GLU A 53 -8.34 0.56 -19.83
CA GLU A 53 -7.35 1.48 -20.42
C GLU A 53 -5.97 0.82 -20.57
N MET A 54 -5.51 0.09 -19.55
CA MET A 54 -4.21 -0.63 -19.59
C MET A 54 -4.18 -1.77 -20.62
N LEU A 55 -5.35 -2.32 -20.94
CA LEU A 55 -5.52 -3.43 -21.89
C LEU A 55 -5.95 -2.98 -23.30
N ASP A 56 -6.19 -1.68 -23.51
CA ASP A 56 -6.76 -1.13 -24.74
C ASP A 56 -8.07 -1.84 -25.15
N GLU A 57 -8.97 -2.06 -24.17
CA GLU A 57 -10.28 -2.68 -24.37
C GLU A 57 -11.41 -1.81 -23.81
N GLU A 58 -12.65 -2.10 -24.21
CA GLU A 58 -13.83 -1.47 -23.60
C GLU A 58 -14.11 -2.08 -22.21
N PRO A 59 -14.51 -1.27 -21.21
CA PRO A 59 -14.95 -1.78 -19.93
C PRO A 59 -16.10 -2.79 -20.08
N PRO A 60 -16.01 -3.98 -19.48
CA PRO A 60 -17.09 -4.96 -19.57
C PRO A 60 -18.34 -4.47 -18.83
N ASP A 61 -19.51 -4.73 -19.42
CA ASP A 61 -20.80 -4.49 -18.79
C ASP A 61 -21.09 -5.53 -17.69
N GLY A 62 -21.89 -5.13 -16.68
CA GLY A 62 -22.48 -6.06 -15.71
C GLY A 62 -21.60 -6.43 -14.49
N ILE A 63 -20.45 -5.78 -14.30
CA ILE A 63 -19.65 -5.91 -13.08
C ILE A 63 -20.11 -4.87 -12.05
N GLU A 64 -20.71 -5.33 -10.96
CA GLU A 64 -21.39 -4.50 -9.96
C GLU A 64 -20.72 -4.55 -8.56
N ASP A 65 -19.88 -5.54 -8.31
CA ASP A 65 -19.20 -5.72 -7.02
C ASP A 65 -17.72 -6.12 -7.13
N LEU A 66 -17.06 -6.17 -5.96
CA LEU A 66 -15.63 -6.45 -5.85
C LEU A 66 -15.29 -7.92 -6.14
N GLU A 67 -16.24 -8.85 -6.02
CA GLU A 67 -16.01 -10.25 -6.33
C GLU A 67 -16.00 -10.46 -7.85
N GLN A 68 -17.00 -9.93 -8.53
CA GLN A 68 -17.08 -9.91 -10.00
C GLN A 68 -15.87 -9.17 -10.60
N LEU A 69 -15.50 -8.01 -10.04
CA LEU A 69 -14.31 -7.28 -10.44
C LEU A 69 -13.06 -8.16 -10.27
N ASN A 70 -12.86 -8.76 -9.09
CA ASN A 70 -11.69 -9.60 -8.83
C ASN A 70 -11.60 -10.78 -9.80
N ASN A 71 -12.71 -11.43 -10.14
CA ASN A 71 -12.74 -12.53 -11.10
C ASN A 71 -12.36 -12.06 -12.52
N TYR A 72 -12.84 -10.89 -12.93
CA TYR A 72 -12.42 -10.26 -14.18
C TYR A 72 -10.93 -9.96 -14.17
N LEU A 73 -10.40 -9.28 -13.15
CA LEU A 73 -8.98 -8.96 -13.02
C LEU A 73 -8.09 -10.23 -12.99
N LEU A 74 -8.51 -11.28 -12.30
CA LEU A 74 -7.83 -12.58 -12.30
C LEU A 74 -7.72 -13.17 -13.72
N SER A 75 -8.79 -13.07 -14.52
CA SER A 75 -8.80 -13.55 -15.91
C SER A 75 -7.86 -12.78 -16.84
N LYS A 76 -7.40 -11.59 -16.42
CA LYS A 76 -6.50 -10.73 -17.20
C LYS A 76 -5.03 -10.83 -16.81
N LEU A 77 -4.69 -11.55 -15.74
CA LEU A 77 -3.31 -11.60 -15.22
C LEU A 77 -2.28 -12.06 -16.26
N GLU A 78 -2.64 -12.94 -17.21
CA GLU A 78 -1.72 -13.34 -18.29
C GLU A 78 -1.39 -12.18 -19.24
N LYS A 79 -2.35 -11.29 -19.49
CA LYS A 79 -2.18 -10.12 -20.37
C LYS A 79 -1.60 -8.93 -19.62
N TYR A 80 -2.04 -8.73 -18.38
CA TYR A 80 -1.62 -7.64 -17.53
C TYR A 80 -1.36 -8.16 -16.10
N PRO A 81 -0.12 -8.57 -15.78
CA PRO A 81 0.22 -9.12 -14.47
C PRO A 81 0.06 -8.17 -13.29
N LYS A 82 -0.22 -6.88 -13.53
CA LYS A 82 -0.39 -5.87 -12.51
C LYS A 82 -1.85 -5.47 -12.30
N SER A 83 -2.83 -6.29 -12.66
CA SER A 83 -4.26 -5.98 -12.50
C SER A 83 -4.67 -5.55 -11.07
N TYR A 84 -3.90 -5.90 -10.05
CA TYR A 84 -4.10 -5.38 -8.69
C TYR A 84 -3.96 -3.84 -8.58
N CYS A 85 -3.20 -3.20 -9.48
CA CYS A 85 -3.10 -1.75 -9.60
C CYS A 85 -4.46 -1.10 -9.85
N ALA A 86 -5.37 -1.77 -10.55
CA ALA A 86 -6.72 -1.28 -10.82
C ALA A 86 -7.49 -1.02 -9.52
N ILE A 87 -7.43 -1.94 -8.56
CA ILE A 87 -8.12 -1.78 -7.27
C ILE A 87 -7.44 -0.69 -6.43
N VAL A 88 -6.09 -0.64 -6.40
CA VAL A 88 -5.36 0.43 -5.69
C VAL A 88 -5.78 1.80 -6.22
N TYR A 89 -5.74 1.99 -7.54
CA TYR A 89 -6.19 3.22 -8.18
C TYR A 89 -7.66 3.52 -7.89
N GLY A 90 -8.54 2.52 -7.96
CA GLY A 90 -9.96 2.67 -7.67
C GLY A 90 -10.24 3.14 -6.25
N MET A 91 -9.51 2.63 -5.26
CA MET A 91 -9.57 3.11 -3.86
C MET A 91 -9.10 4.56 -3.75
N SER A 92 -7.92 4.90 -4.30
CA SER A 92 -7.41 6.28 -4.22
C SER A 92 -8.34 7.29 -4.92
N LYS A 93 -8.98 6.89 -6.04
CA LYS A 93 -9.97 7.72 -6.72
C LYS A 93 -11.26 7.89 -5.91
N ALA A 94 -11.72 6.83 -5.26
CA ALA A 94 -12.87 6.89 -4.36
C ALA A 94 -12.59 7.81 -3.16
N ASP A 95 -11.41 7.68 -2.53
CA ASP A 95 -10.94 8.57 -1.45
C ASP A 95 -10.93 10.04 -1.89
N GLN A 96 -10.34 10.33 -3.05
CA GLN A 96 -10.29 11.69 -3.59
C GLN A 96 -11.70 12.30 -3.74
N LEU A 97 -12.65 11.54 -4.26
CA LEU A 97 -14.01 12.03 -4.55
C LEU A 97 -14.88 12.17 -3.31
N LEU A 98 -14.72 11.27 -2.33
CA LEU A 98 -15.57 11.21 -1.15
C LEU A 98 -15.01 11.99 0.05
N GLN A 99 -13.68 12.11 0.13
CA GLN A 99 -12.98 12.65 1.30
C GLN A 99 -12.06 13.83 0.96
N GLY A 100 -11.93 14.18 -0.33
CA GLY A 100 -11.16 15.35 -0.78
C GLY A 100 -9.66 15.14 -0.88
N GLY A 101 -9.17 13.91 -0.66
CA GLY A 101 -7.76 13.55 -0.82
C GLY A 101 -7.53 12.05 -0.75
N SER A 102 -6.47 11.58 -1.39
CA SER A 102 -6.05 10.18 -1.37
C SER A 102 -5.37 9.80 -0.03
N GLY A 103 -5.37 8.50 0.31
CA GLY A 103 -4.81 7.98 1.56
C GLY A 103 -5.57 8.36 2.83
N THR A 104 -6.75 8.97 2.69
CA THR A 104 -7.62 9.36 3.81
C THR A 104 -8.26 8.14 4.49
N ALA A 105 -8.38 7.01 3.78
CA ALA A 105 -8.77 5.73 4.34
C ALA A 105 -7.66 5.02 5.16
N ARG A 106 -6.58 5.70 5.58
CA ARG A 106 -5.50 5.12 6.40
C ARG A 106 -6.00 4.39 7.67
N THR A 107 -7.06 4.90 8.30
CA THR A 107 -7.69 4.23 9.46
C THR A 107 -8.19 2.83 9.11
N ALA A 108 -8.70 2.62 7.89
CA ALA A 108 -9.11 1.30 7.42
C ALA A 108 -7.89 0.40 7.23
N SER A 109 -6.81 0.90 6.62
CA SER A 109 -5.54 0.16 6.52
C SER A 109 -5.00 -0.28 7.89
N PHE A 110 -5.13 0.56 8.92
CA PHE A 110 -4.81 0.21 10.30
C PHE A 110 -5.67 -0.94 10.83
N VAL A 111 -6.99 -0.86 10.70
CA VAL A 111 -7.91 -1.92 11.15
C VAL A 111 -7.59 -3.25 10.45
N ILE A 112 -7.29 -3.20 9.14
CA ILE A 112 -7.01 -4.36 8.31
C ILE A 112 -5.68 -5.01 8.70
N LEU A 113 -4.59 -4.24 8.72
CA LEU A 113 -3.27 -4.78 9.07
C LEU A 113 -3.25 -5.31 10.50
N ARG A 114 -3.94 -4.62 11.42
CA ARG A 114 -4.12 -5.12 12.79
C ARG A 114 -4.86 -6.45 12.80
N ARG A 115 -5.97 -6.58 12.07
CA ARG A 115 -6.73 -7.83 11.99
C ARG A 115 -5.93 -8.97 11.34
N ILE A 116 -5.15 -8.70 10.30
CA ILE A 116 -4.25 -9.69 9.68
C ILE A 116 -3.22 -10.20 10.71
N LEU A 117 -2.64 -9.30 11.50
CA LEU A 117 -1.72 -9.66 12.58
C LEU A 117 -2.43 -10.42 13.72
N GLU A 118 -3.70 -10.09 14.02
CA GLU A 118 -4.53 -10.80 15.00
C GLU A 118 -4.83 -12.23 14.55
N ASP A 119 -5.34 -12.38 13.32
CA ASP A 119 -5.77 -13.66 12.75
C ASP A 119 -4.57 -14.60 12.48
N SER A 120 -3.37 -14.07 12.29
CA SER A 120 -2.13 -14.86 12.21
C SER A 120 -1.58 -15.30 13.57
N GLY A 121 -2.17 -14.86 14.68
CA GLY A 121 -1.76 -15.22 16.04
C GLY A 121 -0.46 -14.56 16.51
N VAL A 122 0.11 -13.66 15.70
CA VAL A 122 1.40 -13.00 15.99
C VAL A 122 1.23 -11.62 16.62
N LEU A 123 0.04 -11.00 16.57
CA LEU A 123 -0.18 -9.64 17.07
C LEU A 123 0.36 -9.42 18.49
N ASN A 124 0.06 -10.35 19.40
CA ASN A 124 0.44 -10.23 20.81
C ASN A 124 1.96 -10.28 21.04
N GLN A 125 2.72 -10.81 20.07
CA GLN A 125 4.19 -10.83 20.10
C GLN A 125 4.79 -9.52 19.59
N PHE A 126 4.01 -8.73 18.86
CA PHE A 126 4.48 -7.52 18.17
C PHE A 126 4.04 -6.23 18.85
N ILE A 127 2.77 -6.11 19.29
CA ILE A 127 2.28 -4.88 19.93
C ILE A 127 3.07 -4.61 21.22
N GLY A 128 3.64 -3.40 21.31
CA GLY A 128 4.42 -2.94 22.45
C GLY A 128 5.77 -3.67 22.61
N SER A 129 6.16 -4.53 21.66
CA SER A 129 7.41 -5.28 21.72
C SER A 129 8.65 -4.42 21.50
N THR A 130 8.47 -3.23 20.92
CA THR A 130 9.52 -2.22 20.77
C THR A 130 8.90 -0.83 20.64
N ASP A 131 9.66 0.17 21.12
CA ASP A 131 9.40 1.59 20.96
C ASP A 131 10.14 2.21 19.77
N ASP A 132 11.05 1.45 19.15
CA ASP A 132 11.92 1.87 18.06
C ASP A 132 11.27 1.64 16.70
N LEU A 133 11.13 2.73 15.92
CA LEU A 133 10.49 2.71 14.61
C LEU A 133 11.19 1.75 13.63
N TYR A 134 12.52 1.74 13.62
CA TYR A 134 13.27 0.88 12.70
C TYR A 134 13.09 -0.59 13.03
N GLU A 135 13.21 -0.95 14.31
CA GLU A 135 13.00 -2.31 14.79
C GLU A 135 11.57 -2.80 14.50
N ALA A 136 10.55 -1.95 14.70
CA ALA A 136 9.16 -2.27 14.40
C ALA A 136 8.96 -2.63 12.93
N LEU A 137 9.51 -1.83 12.01
CA LEU A 137 9.43 -2.07 10.58
C LEU A 137 10.22 -3.33 10.17
N VAL A 138 11.45 -3.48 10.66
CA VAL A 138 12.31 -4.64 10.34
C VAL A 138 11.68 -5.95 10.78
N LYS A 139 11.25 -6.08 12.03
CA LYS A 139 10.67 -7.33 12.55
C LYS A 139 9.40 -7.71 11.78
N THR A 140 8.58 -6.72 11.43
CA THR A 140 7.33 -7.00 10.70
C THR A 140 7.62 -7.42 9.26
N GLU A 141 8.60 -6.79 8.61
CA GLU A 141 8.99 -7.19 7.25
C GLU A 141 9.65 -8.57 7.22
N GLU A 142 10.46 -8.93 8.23
CA GLU A 142 10.99 -10.29 8.40
C GLU A 142 9.88 -11.33 8.46
N LEU A 143 8.86 -11.07 9.28
CA LEU A 143 7.68 -11.93 9.38
C LEU A 143 6.97 -12.06 8.03
N PHE A 144 6.70 -10.94 7.36
CA PHE A 144 5.99 -10.98 6.08
C PHE A 144 6.79 -11.67 4.99
N VAL A 145 8.11 -11.45 4.91
CA VAL A 145 8.99 -12.18 4.00
C VAL A 145 8.98 -13.68 4.31
N SER A 146 8.96 -14.10 5.59
CA SER A 146 8.87 -15.51 5.97
C SER A 146 7.57 -16.19 5.53
N MET A 147 6.51 -15.40 5.34
CA MET A 147 5.20 -15.84 4.84
C MET A 147 5.02 -15.64 3.33
N ASN A 148 6.07 -15.19 2.62
CA ASN A 148 6.00 -14.77 1.22
C ASN A 148 4.93 -13.68 0.95
N ALA A 149 4.73 -12.81 1.94
CA ALA A 149 3.79 -11.69 1.94
C ALA A 149 4.50 -10.33 2.16
N GLY A 150 5.83 -10.31 1.99
CA GLY A 150 6.63 -9.09 2.03
C GLY A 150 6.25 -8.14 0.90
N LEU A 151 6.67 -6.88 1.00
CA LEU A 151 6.47 -5.95 -0.10
C LEU A 151 7.25 -6.46 -1.34
N PRO A 152 6.58 -6.75 -2.47
CA PRO A 152 7.29 -7.26 -3.65
C PRO A 152 8.33 -6.29 -4.16
N GLY A 153 9.40 -6.84 -4.74
CA GLY A 153 10.57 -6.07 -5.19
C GLY A 153 11.65 -6.02 -4.11
N GLY A 154 12.48 -4.97 -4.17
CA GLY A 154 13.58 -4.74 -3.24
C GLY A 154 13.29 -3.57 -2.31
N VAL A 155 13.32 -3.79 -1.00
CA VAL A 155 13.03 -2.74 -0.01
C VAL A 155 14.19 -2.60 0.94
N LYS A 156 14.72 -1.39 1.06
CA LYS A 156 15.77 -1.05 2.01
C LYS A 156 15.22 -0.14 3.09
N PHE A 157 15.39 -0.52 4.35
CA PHE A 157 15.15 0.34 5.50
C PHE A 157 16.47 0.88 6.01
N GLN A 158 16.54 2.19 6.24
CA GLN A 158 17.73 2.86 6.79
C GLN A 158 17.31 3.68 8.01
N LYS A 159 17.86 3.34 9.18
CA LYS A 159 17.69 4.12 10.41
C LYS A 159 18.56 5.37 10.32
N MET A 160 17.93 6.52 10.40
CA MET A 160 18.61 7.81 10.41
C MET A 160 18.98 8.20 11.85
N ILE A 161 20.02 9.03 12.01
CA ILE A 161 20.46 9.51 13.32
C ILE A 161 19.39 10.32 14.08
N ASP A 162 18.48 10.98 13.36
CA ASP A 162 17.38 11.76 13.91
C ASP A 162 16.14 10.90 14.29
N GLY A 163 16.26 9.58 14.23
CA GLY A 163 15.20 8.64 14.59
C GLY A 163 14.18 8.38 13.49
N LYS A 164 14.29 9.02 12.32
CA LYS A 164 13.49 8.68 11.14
C LYS A 164 13.95 7.35 10.54
N VAL A 165 13.07 6.74 9.75
CA VAL A 165 13.45 5.61 8.89
C VAL A 165 13.24 5.98 7.45
N ARG A 166 14.30 5.94 6.65
CA ARG A 166 14.22 6.08 5.20
C ARG A 166 13.90 4.73 4.58
N LEU A 167 12.94 4.71 3.70
CA LEU A 167 12.62 3.55 2.86
C LEU A 167 13.10 3.84 1.44
N THR A 168 13.76 2.87 0.84
CA THR A 168 14.06 2.85 -0.59
C THR A 168 13.42 1.62 -1.21
N ILE A 169 12.58 1.81 -2.22
CA ILE A 169 11.81 0.75 -2.89
C ILE A 169 12.30 0.67 -4.33
N ARG A 170 12.73 -0.53 -4.71
CA ARG A 170 13.10 -0.91 -6.07
C ARG A 170 12.11 -1.95 -6.58
N ASP A 171 11.88 -1.94 -7.88
CA ASP A 171 10.93 -2.81 -8.55
C ASP A 171 9.51 -2.66 -7.97
N CYS A 172 9.09 -1.40 -7.72
CA CYS A 172 7.80 -1.12 -7.07
C CYS A 172 6.63 -1.74 -7.87
N PRO A 173 5.81 -2.62 -7.25
CA PRO A 173 4.76 -3.33 -7.97
C PRO A 173 3.57 -2.43 -8.34
N PHE A 174 3.45 -1.25 -7.73
CA PHE A 174 2.31 -0.34 -7.89
C PHE A 174 2.55 0.81 -8.88
N VAL A 175 3.56 0.68 -9.76
CA VAL A 175 4.00 1.77 -10.65
C VAL A 175 2.85 2.32 -11.51
N ASP A 176 2.07 1.47 -12.17
CA ASP A 176 1.02 1.92 -13.09
C ASP A 176 -0.10 2.70 -12.36
N ALA A 177 -0.52 2.23 -11.17
CA ALA A 177 -1.47 2.97 -10.34
C ALA A 177 -0.89 4.32 -9.88
N CYS A 178 0.38 4.33 -9.44
CA CYS A 178 1.08 5.52 -8.99
C CYS A 178 1.19 6.57 -10.10
N GLU A 179 1.57 6.17 -11.32
CA GLU A 179 1.69 7.05 -12.47
C GLU A 179 0.34 7.67 -12.84
N LYS A 180 -0.73 6.86 -12.88
CA LYS A 180 -2.08 7.35 -13.17
C LYS A 180 -2.57 8.32 -12.09
N MET A 181 -2.38 7.98 -10.81
CA MET A 181 -2.73 8.86 -9.69
C MET A 181 -2.02 10.21 -9.80
N ARG A 182 -0.73 10.21 -10.13
CA ARG A 182 0.05 11.45 -10.30
C ARG A 182 -0.42 12.27 -11.50
N PHE A 183 -0.69 11.61 -12.63
CA PHE A 183 -1.19 12.25 -13.84
C PHE A 183 -2.50 12.99 -13.58
N GLU A 184 -3.40 12.39 -12.79
CA GLU A 184 -4.70 12.99 -12.47
C GLU A 184 -4.70 13.90 -11.23
N GLY A 185 -3.57 14.03 -10.55
CA GLY A 185 -3.45 14.85 -9.35
C GLY A 185 -4.21 14.28 -8.13
N LEU A 186 -4.20 12.96 -7.95
CA LEU A 186 -4.76 12.29 -6.77
C LEU A 186 -3.79 12.40 -5.59
N TRP A 187 -3.80 13.56 -4.96
CA TRP A 187 -2.89 13.93 -3.87
C TRP A 187 -3.50 13.68 -2.49
N ARG A 188 -2.62 13.53 -1.51
CA ARG A 188 -2.99 13.60 -0.10
C ARG A 188 -3.60 14.98 0.22
N PRO A 189 -4.37 15.11 1.31
CA PRO A 189 -4.95 16.41 1.72
C PRO A 189 -3.93 17.55 1.88
N ASP A 190 -2.66 17.24 2.17
CA ASP A 190 -1.56 18.20 2.27
C ASP A 190 -0.90 18.57 0.93
N GLY A 191 -1.45 18.06 -0.18
CA GLY A 191 -0.93 18.27 -1.54
C GLY A 191 0.25 17.39 -1.92
N THR A 192 0.67 16.45 -1.05
CA THR A 192 1.79 15.55 -1.33
C THR A 192 1.36 14.24 -2.00
N PRO A 193 2.28 13.52 -2.67
CA PRO A 193 1.97 12.22 -3.26
C PRO A 193 1.60 11.14 -2.24
N GLU A 194 0.58 10.34 -2.58
CA GLU A 194 0.30 9.10 -1.87
C GLU A 194 1.32 8.02 -2.25
N CYS A 195 1.72 7.20 -1.27
CA CYS A 195 2.56 6.03 -1.49
C CYS A 195 2.06 4.87 -0.64
N TYR A 196 1.61 3.80 -1.29
CA TYR A 196 1.07 2.62 -0.62
C TYR A 196 2.08 1.97 0.33
N ALA A 197 3.34 1.83 -0.10
CA ALA A 197 4.40 1.22 0.70
C ALA A 197 4.74 2.03 1.97
N LEU A 198 4.82 3.36 1.84
CA LEU A 198 5.05 4.24 2.99
C LEU A 198 3.83 4.27 3.93
N THR A 199 2.61 4.28 3.38
CA THR A 199 1.37 4.18 4.16
C THR A 199 1.32 2.89 4.97
N ARG A 200 1.61 1.74 4.34
CA ARG A 200 1.72 0.44 5.03
C ARG A 200 2.75 0.50 6.15
N SER A 201 3.92 1.09 5.90
CA SER A 201 5.01 1.17 6.87
C SER A 201 4.62 2.03 8.09
N VAL A 202 3.99 3.17 7.83
CA VAL A 202 3.43 4.01 8.90
C VAL A 202 2.44 3.23 9.74
N VAL A 203 1.47 2.55 9.12
CA VAL A 203 0.46 1.77 9.83
C VAL A 203 1.09 0.64 10.66
N ILE A 204 2.06 -0.08 10.11
CA ILE A 204 2.82 -1.11 10.84
C ILE A 204 3.48 -0.51 12.09
N ALA A 205 4.18 0.62 11.92
CA ALA A 205 4.84 1.28 13.03
C ALA A 205 3.86 1.70 14.13
N GLU A 206 2.68 2.21 13.76
CA GLU A 206 1.63 2.56 14.71
C GLU A 206 1.09 1.34 15.47
N ILE A 207 0.85 0.23 14.78
CA ILE A 207 0.35 -1.00 15.42
C ILE A 207 1.38 -1.54 16.40
N VAL A 208 2.64 -1.65 15.98
CA VAL A 208 3.71 -2.29 16.76
C VAL A 208 4.12 -1.42 17.94
N THR A 209 4.32 -0.12 17.75
CA THR A 209 4.84 0.76 18.82
C THR A 209 3.75 1.46 19.63
N GLY A 210 2.50 1.47 19.15
CA GLY A 210 1.41 2.24 19.75
C GLY A 210 1.52 3.77 19.58
N LYS A 211 2.55 4.27 18.89
CA LYS A 211 2.79 5.70 18.65
C LYS A 211 2.17 6.16 17.32
N LYS A 212 2.10 7.47 17.11
CA LYS A 212 1.63 8.08 15.86
C LYS A 212 2.80 8.45 14.95
N PHE A 213 2.67 8.12 13.68
CA PHE A 213 3.66 8.42 12.66
C PHE A 213 3.01 9.06 11.44
N ASP A 214 3.82 9.72 10.63
CA ASP A 214 3.48 10.11 9.27
C ASP A 214 4.63 9.74 8.35
N TYR A 215 4.42 9.91 7.05
CA TYR A 215 5.48 9.78 6.07
C TYR A 215 5.58 10.98 5.16
N ARG A 216 6.76 11.16 4.59
CA ARG A 216 7.04 12.09 3.50
C ARG A 216 7.69 11.36 2.35
N VAL A 217 7.15 11.56 1.15
CA VAL A 217 7.81 11.14 -0.08
C VAL A 217 9.00 12.06 -0.34
N GLU A 218 10.15 11.47 -0.65
CA GLU A 218 11.36 12.19 -1.07
C GLU A 218 11.51 12.15 -2.59
N ASP A 219 11.46 10.96 -3.18
CA ASP A 219 11.62 10.74 -4.61
C ASP A 219 10.64 9.67 -5.13
N ILE A 220 10.10 9.88 -6.33
CA ILE A 220 9.21 8.94 -7.02
C ILE A 220 9.74 8.73 -8.43
N ASN A 221 10.59 7.72 -8.57
CA ASN A 221 11.05 7.20 -9.85
C ASN A 221 10.81 5.68 -9.93
N PRO A 222 9.54 5.23 -9.99
CA PRO A 222 9.21 3.83 -10.14
C PRO A 222 9.46 3.36 -11.58
N PRO A 223 9.75 2.06 -11.78
CA PRO A 223 9.96 1.05 -10.76
C PRO A 223 11.35 1.12 -10.08
N GLU A 224 12.32 1.86 -10.62
CA GLU A 224 13.74 1.69 -10.30
C GLU A 224 14.10 2.14 -8.88
N ASN A 225 13.52 3.26 -8.42
CA ASN A 225 13.93 3.89 -7.18
C ASN A 225 12.88 4.90 -6.66
N CYS A 226 12.02 4.45 -5.76
CA CYS A 226 11.19 5.34 -4.94
C CYS A 226 11.79 5.47 -3.55
N SER A 227 11.70 6.64 -2.93
CA SER A 227 12.16 6.83 -1.55
C SER A 227 11.31 7.80 -0.76
N GLY A 228 11.32 7.61 0.55
CA GLY A 228 10.65 8.49 1.50
C GLY A 228 11.00 8.15 2.93
N TYR A 229 10.49 8.93 3.86
CA TYR A 229 10.74 8.79 5.29
C TYR A 229 9.46 8.45 6.01
N VAL A 230 9.56 7.56 7.00
CA VAL A 230 8.59 7.45 8.08
C VAL A 230 9.16 8.20 9.29
N ASN A 231 8.33 9.06 9.89
CA ASN A 231 8.73 9.91 11.00
C ASN A 231 7.64 9.96 12.09
N PRO A 232 8.02 10.06 13.37
CA PRO A 232 7.06 10.32 14.44
C PRO A 232 6.27 11.62 14.20
N ILE A 233 5.01 11.66 14.62
CA ILE A 233 4.26 12.91 14.79
C ILE A 233 4.53 13.37 16.23
N ILE A 234 5.19 14.53 16.36
CA ILE A 234 5.47 15.17 17.67
C ILE A 234 4.25 16.01 18.07
#